data_AF-A0A3R9EP80-F1
#
_entry.id   AF-A0A3R9EP80-F1
#
_cell.length_a   1.000
_cell.length_b   1.000
_cell.length_c   1.000
_cell.angle_alpha   90.00
_cell.angle_beta   90.00
_cell.angle_gamma   90.00
#
_symmetry.space_group_name_H-M   'P 1'
#
loop_
_entity.id
_entity.type
_entity.pdbx_description
1 polymer ?
#
loop_
_entity_poly.entity_id
_entity_poly.type
_entity_poly.pdbx_seq_one_letter_code
_entity_poly.pdbx_strand_id
1 'polypeptide(L)'
;MEPFLVHIRCDTDGYTHAVTEDEFAAGRHDGRFRAVCGHLVLAAPMIEAPGRFDPVCRDLLRGDSTAEVPRQERRRLRWRSRR
;
A
#
# COMPACT_ATOMS: atom_id res chain seq x y z
N MET A 1 -10.21 -2.12 -11.50
CA MET A 1 -8.74 -2.18 -11.52
C MET A 1 -8.33 -1.73 -10.14
N GLU A 2 -7.71 -2.62 -9.34
CA GLU A 2 -7.27 -2.25 -8.00
C GLU A 2 -6.26 -1.10 -8.12
N PRO A 3 -6.38 -0.02 -7.34
CA PRO A 3 -5.41 1.07 -7.40
C PRO A 3 -4.04 0.56 -6.96
N PHE A 4 -2.98 0.87 -7.72
CA PHE A 4 -1.62 0.62 -7.24
C PHE A 4 -1.28 1.67 -6.18
N LEU A 5 -0.65 1.21 -5.11
CA LEU A 5 -0.31 2.03 -3.96
C LEU A 5 1.20 2.08 -3.78
N VAL A 6 1.70 3.29 -3.56
CA VAL A 6 3.09 3.55 -3.18
C VAL A 6 3.12 3.73 -1.67
N HIS A 7 3.99 2.97 -0.99
CA HIS A 7 4.18 3.09 0.46
C HIS A 7 5.40 3.95 0.77
N ILE A 8 5.19 5.06 1.47
CA ILE A 8 6.23 6.05 1.76
C ILE A 8 6.34 6.27 3.26
N ARG A 9 7.55 6.13 3.82
CA ARG A 9 7.83 6.53 5.20
C ARG A 9 7.86 8.05 5.29
N CYS A 10 7.09 8.60 6.23
CA CYS A 10 7.13 10.01 6.55
C CYS A 10 8.29 10.30 7.51
N ASP A 11 9.06 11.33 7.20
CA ASP A 11 10.18 11.78 8.03
C ASP A 11 9.71 12.39 9.36
N THR A 12 8.52 13.00 9.36
CA THR A 12 8.03 13.77 10.51
C THR A 12 7.32 12.93 11.57
N ASP A 13 6.60 11.88 11.16
CA ASP A 13 5.86 11.00 12.10
C ASP A 13 6.45 9.58 12.21
N GLY A 14 7.37 9.20 11.32
CA GLY A 14 8.02 7.90 11.30
C GLY A 14 7.13 6.73 10.84
N TYR A 15 5.87 6.97 10.48
CA TYR A 15 4.96 5.98 9.93
C TYR A 15 5.16 5.84 8.42
N THR A 16 4.79 4.67 7.91
CA THR A 16 4.66 4.43 6.47
C THR A 16 3.20 4.59 6.06
N HIS A 17 2.95 5.50 5.13
CA HIS A 17 1.64 5.84 4.60
C HIS A 17 1.45 5.31 3.19
N ALA A 18 0.21 5.05 2.80
CA ALA A 18 -0.14 4.69 1.43
C ALA A 18 -0.53 5.94 0.63
N VAL A 19 0.04 6.04 -0.57
CA VAL A 19 -0.15 7.12 -1.53
C VAL A 19 -0.63 6.50 -2.84
N THR A 20 -1.62 7.10 -3.49
CA THR A 20 -2.09 6.64 -4.80
C THR A 20 -1.07 6.98 -5.88
N GLU A 21 -1.13 6.32 -7.04
CA GLU A 21 -0.26 6.66 -8.18
C GLU A 21 -0.36 8.13 -8.60
N ASP A 22 -1.58 8.68 -8.61
CA ASP A 22 -1.84 10.06 -9.02
C ASP A 22 -1.18 11.06 -8.05
N GLU A 23 -1.38 10.86 -6.74
CA GLU A 23 -0.75 11.69 -5.71
C GLU A 23 0.77 11.51 -5.66
N PHE A 24 1.27 10.31 -5.97
CA PHE A 24 2.69 10.08 -6.10
C PHE A 24 3.29 10.85 -7.28
N ALA A 25 2.63 10.78 -8.44
CA ALA A 25 3.06 11.50 -9.64
C ALA A 25 3.01 13.02 -9.46
N ALA A 26 1.96 13.53 -8.81
CA ALA A 26 1.81 14.95 -8.50
C ALA A 26 2.90 15.46 -7.55
N GLY A 27 3.20 14.72 -6.48
CA GLY A 27 4.13 15.12 -5.43
C GLY A 27 5.63 14.94 -5.74
N ARG A 28 5.98 14.28 -6.85
CA ARG A 28 7.35 13.83 -7.16
C ARG A 28 8.40 14.94 -7.20
N HIS A 29 8.02 16.16 -7.57
CA HIS A 29 8.95 17.28 -7.70
C HIS A 29 9.24 17.98 -6.36
N ASP A 30 8.27 17.96 -5.45
CA ASP A 30 8.37 18.62 -4.15
C ASP A 30 8.79 17.67 -3.01
N GLY A 31 8.82 16.36 -3.28
CA GLY A 31 9.11 15.32 -2.28
C GLY A 31 8.04 15.21 -1.20
N ARG A 32 6.84 15.74 -1.45
CA ARG A 32 5.69 15.76 -0.55
C ARG A 32 4.51 15.10 -1.21
N PHE A 33 3.85 14.18 -0.51
CA PHE A 33 2.84 13.31 -1.09
C PHE A 33 1.60 13.28 -0.21
N ARG A 34 0.40 13.40 -0.79
CA ARG A 34 -0.82 13.24 -0.01
C ARG A 34 -1.17 11.76 0.12
N ALA A 35 -1.17 11.27 1.36
CA ALA A 35 -1.59 9.92 1.66
C ALA A 35 -3.12 9.76 1.60
N VAL A 36 -3.58 8.51 1.49
CA VAL A 36 -5.01 8.16 1.53
C VAL A 36 -5.69 8.57 2.84
N CYS A 37 -4.95 8.63 3.95
CA CYS A 37 -5.44 9.15 5.23
C CYS A 37 -5.52 10.69 5.28
N GLY A 38 -5.10 11.38 4.23
CA GLY A 38 -5.03 12.84 4.15
C GLY A 38 -3.74 13.46 4.69
N HIS A 39 -2.84 12.65 5.27
CA HIS A 39 -1.55 13.13 5.76
C HIS A 39 -0.64 13.61 4.62
N LEU A 40 0.03 14.75 4.79
CA LEU A 40 1.03 15.22 3.85
C LEU A 40 2.40 14.63 4.21
N VAL A 41 2.77 13.56 3.51
CA VAL A 41 3.98 12.78 3.75
C VAL A 41 5.19 13.53 3.20
N LEU A 42 6.11 13.90 4.09
CA LEU A 42 7.47 14.28 3.69
C LEU A 42 8.30 13.01 3.59
N ALA A 43 8.78 12.65 2.39
CA ALA A 43 9.50 11.39 2.23
C ALA A 43 10.78 11.35 3.06
N ALA A 44 10.91 10.32 3.89
CA ALA A 44 12.12 10.03 4.63
C ALA A 44 13.27 9.62 3.70
N PRO A 45 14.54 9.81 4.12
CA PRO A 45 15.70 9.29 3.40
C PRO A 45 15.60 7.78 3.17
N MET A 46 16.04 7.30 1.99
CA MET A 46 16.00 5.87 1.64
C MET A 46 16.92 4.99 2.51
N ILE A 47 17.81 5.58 3.29
CA ILE A 47 18.67 4.85 4.25
C ILE A 47 17.90 4.43 5.51
N GLU A 48 16.77 5.07 5.79
CA GLU A 48 15.95 4.77 6.95
C GLU A 48 15.18 3.47 6.73
N ALA A 49 15.06 2.67 7.78
CA ALA A 49 14.22 1.49 7.76
C ALA A 49 12.74 1.89 7.51
N PRO A 50 11.94 1.06 6.83
CA PRO A 50 10.51 1.31 6.69
C PRO A 50 9.83 1.53 8.05
N GLY A 51 8.95 2.52 8.10
CA GLY A 51 8.16 2.81 9.29
C GLY A 51 7.10 1.75 9.55
N ARG A 52 6.50 1.78 10.74
CA ARG A 52 5.28 1.01 10.98
C ARG A 52 4.19 1.55 10.04
N PHE A 53 3.41 0.66 9.42
CA PHE A 53 2.32 1.10 8.57
C PHE A 53 1.23 1.83 9.37
N ASP A 54 0.86 3.02 8.91
CA ASP A 54 -0.12 3.89 9.55
C ASP A 54 -1.47 3.19 9.77
N PRO A 55 -2.06 3.23 10.99
CA PRO A 55 -3.32 2.56 11.27
C PRO A 55 -4.51 3.15 10.49
N VAL A 56 -4.53 4.46 10.21
CA VAL A 56 -5.65 5.08 9.47
C VAL A 56 -5.63 4.65 8.01
N CYS A 57 -4.46 4.68 7.37
CA CYS A 57 -4.27 4.12 6.03
C CYS A 57 -4.71 2.65 5.96
N ARG A 58 -4.37 1.86 6.98
CA ARG A 58 -4.73 0.44 7.04
C ARG A 58 -6.24 0.23 7.10
N ASP A 59 -6.93 1.02 7.90
CA ASP A 59 -8.37 0.89 8.09
C ASP A 59 -9.14 1.36 6.86
N LEU A 60 -8.70 2.44 6.21
CA LEU A 60 -9.27 2.91 4.94
C LEU A 60 -9.11 1.86 3.83
N LEU A 61 -7.91 1.29 3.68
CA LEU A 61 -7.64 0.25 2.69
C LEU A 61 -8.36 -1.07 2.97
N ARG A 62 -8.70 -1.36 4.24
CA ARG A 62 -9.58 -2.48 4.60
C ARG A 62 -11.04 -2.15 4.31
N GLY A 63 -11.48 -0.91 4.49
CA GLY A 63 -12.84 -0.46 4.20
C GLY A 63 -13.20 -0.55 2.72
N ASP A 64 -12.23 -0.31 1.83
CA ASP A 64 -12.41 -0.43 0.37
C ASP A 64 -12.46 -1.90 -0.13
N SER A 65 -12.17 -2.88 0.73
CA SER A 65 -12.16 -4.31 0.37
C SER A 65 -13.55 -4.97 0.28
N THR A 66 -14.62 -4.20 0.00
CA THR A 66 -15.88 -4.77 -0.50
C THR A 66 -15.73 -5.44 -1.88
N ALA A 67 -14.54 -5.38 -2.49
CA ALA A 67 -14.17 -6.30 -3.55
C ALA A 67 -14.05 -7.73 -2.99
N GLU A 68 -15.12 -8.50 -3.16
CA GLU A 68 -15.23 -9.95 -2.95
C GLU A 68 -13.93 -10.63 -3.43
N VAL A 69 -13.08 -11.08 -2.50
CA VAL A 69 -11.98 -11.97 -2.84
C VAL A 69 -12.64 -13.25 -3.36
N PRO A 70 -12.52 -13.62 -4.66
CA PRO A 70 -13.04 -14.88 -5.11
C PRO A 70 -12.29 -15.94 -4.33
N ARG A 71 -13.00 -16.67 -3.47
CA ARG A 71 -12.45 -17.78 -2.71
C ARG A 71 -11.76 -18.69 -3.71
N GLN A 72 -10.43 -18.62 -3.80
CA GLN A 72 -9.66 -19.53 -4.63
C GLN A 72 -9.87 -20.91 -4.03
N GLU A 73 -10.85 -21.62 -4.59
CA GLU A 73 -11.05 -23.02 -4.35
C GLU A 73 -9.73 -23.69 -4.73
N ARG A 74 -9.00 -24.15 -3.71
CA ARG A 74 -7.77 -24.90 -3.85
C ARG A 74 -8.05 -26.11 -4.73
N ARG A 75 -7.90 -25.93 -6.04
CA ARG A 75 -7.89 -26.99 -7.04
C ARG A 75 -6.61 -27.79 -6.80
N ARG A 76 -6.64 -28.65 -5.79
CA ARG A 76 -5.73 -29.79 -5.65
C ARG A 76 -6.05 -30.75 -6.81
N LEU A 77 -5.66 -30.37 -8.02
CA LEU A 77 -5.61 -31.30 -9.13
C LEU A 77 -4.43 -32.21 -8.86
N ARG A 78 -4.77 -33.36 -8.30
CA ARG A 78 -4.06 -34.63 -8.35
C ARG A 78 -3.02 -34.63 -9.47
N TRP A 79 -1.76 -34.42 -9.11
CA TRP A 79 -0.64 -34.98 -9.86
C TRP A 79 -0.78 -36.50 -9.76
N ARG A 80 -1.54 -37.06 -10.71
CA ARG A 80 -1.62 -38.49 -10.93
C ARG A 80 -0.23 -38.96 -11.31
N SER A 81 0.33 -39.78 -10.43
CA SER A 81 1.42 -40.71 -10.67
C SER A 81 1.26 -41.35 -12.05
N ARG A 82 2.17 -41.05 -12.98
CA ARG A 82 2.45 -41.94 -14.10
C ARG A 82 3.74 -42.69 -13.75
N ARG A 83 3.54 -43.98 -13.50
CA ARG A 83 4.58 -45.02 -13.63
C ARG A 83 5.06 -45.07 -15.07
#